data_AF-A0A0D6E2S4-F1
#
_entry.id   AF-A0A0D6E2S4-F1
#
_cell.length_a   1.000
_cell.length_b   1.000
_cell.length_c   1.000
_cell.angle_alpha   90.00
_cell.angle_beta   90.00
_cell.angle_gamma   90.00
#
_symmetry.space_group_name_H-M   'P 1'
#
loop_
_entity.id
_entity.type
_entity.pdbx_description
1 polymer ?
#
loop_
_entity_poly.entity_id
_entity_poly.type
_entity_poly.pdbx_seq_one_letter_code
_entity_poly.pdbx_strand_id
1 'polypeptide(L)'
;MSSSNVVALVMAAGYSRRFGESDKRCAPLVDGRSLLAASVANAEQAFPLLRVAIREEDDATLLGLADNTPLIRLHQAHLGLGASLAEAAPNATPDEA
;
A
#
# COMPACT_ATOMS: atom_id res chain seq x y z
N MET A 1 -11.72 17.36 13.36
CA MET A 1 -11.39 15.95 13.67
C MET A 1 -9.89 15.87 13.79
N SER A 2 -9.35 15.40 14.92
CA SER A 2 -7.91 15.17 15.03
C SER A 2 -7.56 13.99 14.12
N SER A 3 -6.68 14.19 13.15
CA SER A 3 -6.19 13.15 12.22
C SER A 3 -5.48 11.99 12.94
N SER A 4 -5.23 12.13 14.24
CA SER A 4 -4.64 11.12 15.14
C SER A 4 -5.46 9.82 15.27
N ASN A 5 -6.74 9.81 14.89
CA ASN A 5 -7.60 8.62 14.97
C ASN A 5 -7.99 8.06 13.59
N VAL A 6 -7.36 8.54 12.51
CA VAL A 6 -7.66 8.10 11.14
C VAL A 6 -6.43 7.40 10.59
N VAL A 7 -6.58 6.12 10.24
CA VAL A 7 -5.54 5.34 9.57
C VAL A 7 -5.80 5.34 8.07
N ALA A 8 -4.81 5.77 7.28
CA ALA A 8 -4.81 5.57 5.84
C ALA A 8 -4.36 4.16 5.49
N LEU A 9 -5.15 3.45 4.70
CA LEU A 9 -4.81 2.12 4.20
C LEU A 9 -4.63 2.19 2.68
N VAL A 10 -3.38 2.08 2.22
CA VAL A 10 -3.04 2.04 0.79
C VAL A 10 -3.11 0.59 0.31
N MET A 11 -4.14 0.28 -0.49
CA MET A 11 -4.36 -1.07 -1.02
C MET A 11 -3.55 -1.30 -2.30
N ALA A 12 -2.42 -2.00 -2.18
CA ALA A 12 -1.43 -2.18 -3.24
C ALA A 12 -1.15 -3.66 -3.58
N ALA A 13 -1.96 -4.61 -3.14
CA ALA A 13 -1.77 -6.04 -3.44
C ALA A 13 -2.38 -6.49 -4.80
N GLY A 14 -2.87 -5.55 -5.62
CA GLY A 14 -3.52 -5.84 -6.89
C GLY A 14 -2.57 -6.29 -8.00
N TYR A 15 -3.07 -7.11 -8.93
CA TYR A 15 -2.28 -7.76 -10.00
C TYR A 15 -2.18 -6.98 -11.31
N SER A 16 -2.61 -5.71 -11.33
CA SER A 16 -2.48 -4.85 -12.52
C SER A 16 -3.08 -5.41 -13.82
N ARG A 17 -4.02 -6.39 -13.75
CA ARG A 17 -4.57 -7.15 -14.91
C ARG A 17 -5.16 -6.32 -16.05
N ARG A 18 -5.45 -5.04 -15.82
CA ARG A 18 -6.01 -4.10 -16.80
C ARG A 18 -5.01 -3.05 -17.29
N PHE A 19 -3.77 -3.07 -16.79
CA PHE A 19 -2.76 -2.03 -16.99
C PHE A 19 -1.58 -2.54 -17.83
N GLY A 20 -1.89 -3.31 -18.87
CA GLY A 20 -0.88 -3.95 -19.72
C GLY A 20 -0.16 -5.10 -19.01
N GLU A 21 1.02 -5.46 -19.54
CA GLU A 21 1.84 -6.57 -19.03
C GLU A 21 2.71 -6.17 -17.83
N SER A 22 2.90 -4.87 -17.61
CA SER A 22 3.73 -4.36 -16.52
C SER A 22 2.96 -4.23 -15.21
N ASP A 23 3.66 -4.39 -14.09
CA ASP A 23 3.08 -4.07 -12.78
C ASP A 23 2.94 -2.55 -12.63
N LYS A 24 1.70 -2.05 -12.66
CA LYS A 24 1.39 -0.62 -12.55
C LYS A 24 2.00 0.03 -11.30
N ARG A 25 2.25 -0.73 -10.24
CA ARG A 25 2.82 -0.22 -8.98
C ARG A 25 4.25 0.28 -9.18
N CYS A 26 4.99 -0.39 -10.05
CA CYS A 26 6.36 -0.04 -10.44
C CYS A 26 6.40 0.97 -11.61
N ALA A 27 5.26 1.37 -12.17
CA ALA A 27 5.25 2.29 -13.31
C ALA A 27 5.88 3.63 -12.91
N PRO A 28 6.90 4.12 -13.64
CA PRO A 28 7.57 5.36 -13.29
C PRO A 28 6.68 6.57 -13.61
N LEU A 29 6.71 7.57 -12.73
CA LEU A 29 6.16 8.89 -12.97
C LEU A 29 7.24 9.81 -13.55
N VAL A 30 6.84 11.02 -13.98
CA VAL A 30 7.72 12.02 -14.60
C VAL A 30 8.91 12.44 -13.72
N ASP A 31 8.77 12.29 -12.40
CA ASP A 31 9.79 12.62 -11.41
C ASP A 31 10.68 11.42 -11.03
N GLY A 32 10.52 10.28 -11.72
CA GLY A 32 11.31 9.07 -11.53
C GLY A 32 10.83 8.16 -10.39
N ARG A 33 9.85 8.57 -9.57
CA ARG A 33 9.27 7.71 -8.54
C ARG A 33 8.32 6.69 -9.17
N SER A 34 8.17 5.53 -8.54
CA SER A 34 7.11 4.59 -8.92
C SER A 34 5.74 5.16 -8.55
N LEU A 35 4.69 4.71 -9.25
CA LEU A 35 3.31 5.09 -8.94
C LEU A 35 2.97 4.79 -7.47
N LEU A 36 3.40 3.63 -6.95
CA LEU A 36 3.15 3.29 -5.55
C LEU A 36 3.90 4.20 -4.59
N ALA A 37 5.20 4.44 -4.83
CA ALA A 37 6.02 5.31 -3.99
C ALA A 37 5.46 6.73 -3.92
N ALA A 38 5.04 7.30 -5.05
CA ALA A 38 4.41 8.62 -5.08
C ALA A 38 3.05 8.63 -4.37
N SER A 39 2.25 7.57 -4.51
CA SER A 39 0.96 7.44 -3.83
C SER A 39 1.11 7.38 -2.30
N VAL A 40 2.09 6.61 -1.82
CA VAL A 40 2.41 6.49 -0.39
C VAL A 40 2.93 7.81 0.16
N ALA A 41 3.91 8.43 -0.51
CA ALA A 41 4.46 9.72 -0.10
C ALA A 41 3.37 10.80 0.01
N ASN A 42 2.42 10.85 -0.93
CA ASN A 42 1.30 11.79 -0.87
C ASN A 42 0.36 11.50 0.31
N ALA A 43 0.11 10.23 0.61
CA ALA A 43 -0.75 9.84 1.73
C ALA A 43 -0.09 10.11 3.09
N GLU A 44 1.22 9.93 3.22
CA GLU A 44 2.00 10.26 4.43
C GLU A 44 1.95 11.75 4.77
N GLN A 45 1.88 12.64 3.76
CA GLN A 45 1.70 14.08 4.02
C GLN A 45 0.33 14.43 4.63
N ALA A 46 -0.68 13.57 4.44
CA ALA A 46 -2.06 13.84 4.86
C ALA A 46 -2.46 13.04 6.12
N PHE A 47 -1.89 11.86 6.32
CA PHE A 47 -2.28 10.93 7.39
C PHE A 47 -1.06 10.52 8.22
N PRO A 48 -1.02 10.87 9.52
CA PRO A 48 0.09 10.50 10.39
C PRO A 48 0.14 8.99 10.67
N LEU A 49 -0.99 8.29 10.50
CA LEU A 49 -1.09 6.85 10.62
C LEU A 49 -1.38 6.27 9.24
N LEU A 50 -0.43 5.51 8.70
CA LEU A 50 -0.53 4.90 7.38
C LEU A 50 -0.08 3.44 7.41
N ARG A 51 -0.77 2.61 6.63
CA ARG A 51 -0.42 1.21 6.35
C ARG A 51 -0.48 0.98 4.85
N VAL A 52 0.45 0.19 4.31
CA VAL A 52 0.47 -0.21 2.90
C VAL A 52 0.26 -1.71 2.80
N ALA A 53 -0.85 -2.12 2.22
CA ALA A 53 -1.16 -3.53 2.02
C ALA A 53 -0.59 -4.03 0.68
N ILE A 54 0.39 -4.93 0.73
CA ILE A 54 1.03 -5.56 -0.44
C ILE A 54 0.82 -7.08 -0.42
N ARG A 55 1.17 -7.79 -1.49
CA ARG A 55 1.11 -9.25 -1.50
C ARG A 55 2.19 -9.80 -0.58
N GLU A 56 1.96 -10.99 -0.04
CA GLU A 56 2.92 -11.68 0.83
C GLU A 56 4.30 -11.81 0.18
N GLU A 57 4.32 -12.19 -1.09
CA GLU A 57 5.52 -12.45 -1.89
C GLU A 57 6.19 -11.19 -2.46
N ASP A 58 5.59 -10.01 -2.30
CA ASP A 58 6.18 -8.79 -2.85
C ASP A 58 7.45 -8.39 -2.07
N ASP A 59 8.45 -7.94 -2.85
CA ASP A 59 9.59 -7.18 -2.34
C ASP A 59 9.24 -5.69 -2.32
N ALA A 60 9.15 -5.12 -1.12
CA ALA A 60 8.78 -3.73 -0.92
C ALA A 60 9.78 -2.74 -1.56
N THR A 61 11.06 -3.08 -1.59
CA THR A 61 12.11 -2.23 -2.17
C THR A 61 11.95 -2.13 -3.68
N LEU A 62 11.60 -3.23 -4.35
CA LEU A 62 11.31 -3.27 -5.79
C LEU A 62 10.02 -2.50 -6.14
N LEU A 63 9.13 -2.30 -5.18
CA LEU A 63 7.95 -1.44 -5.33
C LEU A 63 8.25 0.05 -5.08
N GLY A 64 9.47 0.38 -4.65
CA GLY A 64 9.90 1.73 -4.33
C GLY A 64 9.43 2.23 -2.96
N LEU A 65 9.10 1.31 -2.04
CA LEU A 65 8.75 1.64 -0.66
C LEU A 65 10.03 1.76 0.19
N ALA A 66 9.98 2.60 1.23
CA ALA A 66 11.09 2.72 2.17
C ALA A 66 11.13 1.52 3.13
N ASP A 67 12.32 1.22 3.67
CA ASP A 67 12.52 0.05 4.54
C ASP A 67 11.64 0.05 5.80
N ASN A 68 11.24 1.24 6.26
CA ASN A 68 10.39 1.44 7.43
C ASN A 68 8.91 1.71 7.09
N THR A 69 8.49 1.57 5.82
CA THR A 69 7.07 1.68 5.46
C THR A 69 6.27 0.65 6.25
N PRO A 70 5.19 1.03 6.98
CA PRO A 70 4.37 0.09 7.72
C PRO A 70 3.56 -0.81 6.77
N LEU A 71 4.01 -2.05 6.58
CA LEU A 71 3.40 -2.99 5.62
C LEU A 71 2.38 -3.91 6.28
N ILE A 72 1.32 -4.23 5.54
CA ILE A 72 0.44 -5.37 5.79
C ILE A 72 0.64 -6.35 4.62
N ARG A 73 1.06 -7.58 4.91
CA ARG A 73 1.26 -8.62 3.89
C ARG A 73 -0.02 -9.44 3.74
N LEU A 74 -0.59 -9.44 2.53
CA LEU A 74 -1.85 -10.11 2.21
C LEU A 74 -1.62 -11.44 1.52
N HIS A 75 -2.25 -12.49 2.04
CA HIS A 75 -2.19 -13.87 1.54
C HIS A 75 -3.33 -14.13 0.53
N GLN A 76 -4.47 -13.43 0.67
CA GLN A 76 -5.67 -13.67 -0.12
C GLN A 76 -5.90 -12.60 -1.21
N ALA A 77 -4.85 -11.86 -1.59
CA ALA A 77 -4.93 -10.80 -2.59
C ALA A 77 -5.51 -11.28 -3.94
N HIS A 78 -5.27 -12.55 -4.30
CA HIS A 78 -5.73 -13.16 -5.54
C HIS A 78 -7.27 -13.27 -5.63
N LEU A 79 -7.98 -13.25 -4.49
CA LEU A 79 -9.45 -13.24 -4.40
C LEU A 79 -10.05 -11.85 -4.70
N GLY A 80 -9.22 -10.84 -4.91
CA GLY A 80 -9.63 -9.48 -5.28
C GLY A 80 -9.72 -8.52 -4.11
N LEU A 81 -10.15 -7.28 -4.39
CA LEU A 81 -10.06 -6.17 -3.45
C LEU A 81 -10.92 -6.37 -2.19
N GLY A 82 -12.11 -6.97 -2.31
CA GLY A 82 -12.99 -7.20 -1.16
C GLY A 82 -12.34 -8.12 -0.11
N ALA A 83 -11.79 -9.25 -0.54
CA ALA A 83 -11.04 -10.15 0.33
C ALA A 83 -9.77 -9.50 0.89
N SER A 84 -9.04 -8.76 0.04
CA SER A 84 -7.84 -8.01 0.45
C SER A 84 -8.16 -7.01 1.56
N LEU A 85 -9.28 -6.29 1.45
CA LEU A 85 -9.70 -5.31 2.43
C LEU A 85 -10.16 -5.98 3.74
N ALA A 86 -10.88 -7.10 3.65
CA ALA A 86 -11.28 -7.87 4.83
C ALA A 86 -10.07 -8.42 5.61
N GLU A 87 -9.01 -8.83 4.91
CA GLU A 87 -7.75 -9.29 5.51
C GLU A 87 -6.94 -8.12 6.10
N ALA A 88 -6.90 -6.98 5.42
CA ALA A 88 -6.12 -5.82 5.85
C ALA A 88 -6.74 -5.04 7.01
N ALA A 89 -8.06 -4.84 7.01
CA ALA A 89 -8.74 -3.93 7.94
C ALA A 89 -8.49 -4.22 9.43
N PRO A 90 -8.48 -5.48 9.91
CA PRO A 90 -8.17 -5.78 11.31
C PRO A 90 -6.74 -5.38 11.73
N ASN A 91 -5.82 -5.29 10.77
CA ASN A 91 -4.41 -4.92 10.99
C ASN A 91 -4.15 -3.42 10.71
N ALA A 92 -5.17 -2.66 10.32
CA ALA A 92 -5.09 -1.23 10.04
C ALA A 92 -5.34 -0.40 11.32
N THR A 93 -4.67 -0.77 12.41
CA THR A 93 -4.75 -0.07 13.69
C THR A 93 -3.58 0.90 13.87
N PRO A 94 -3.73 1.94 14.70
CA PRO A 94 -2.58 2.66 15.24
C PRO A 94 -1.64 1.66 15.94
N ASP A 95 -0.31 1.90 15.88
CA ASP A 95 0.60 1.16 16.77
C ASP A 95 0.25 1.50 18.21
N GLU A 96 0.14 0.49 19.07
CA GLU A 96 -0.03 0.70 20.50
C GLU A 96 1.19 1.47 21.03
N ALA A 97 0.94 2.63 21.63
CA ALA A 97 1.96 3.52 22.18
C ALA A 97 2.66 2.95 23.41
#